data_AF-A0A956AL75-F1
#
_entry.id   AF-A0A956AL75-F1
#
_cell.length_a   1.000
_cell.length_b   1.000
_cell.length_c   1.000
_cell.angle_alpha   90.00
_cell.angle_beta   90.00
_cell.angle_gamma   90.00
#
_symmetry.space_group_name_H-M   'P 1'
#
loop_
_entity.id
_entity.type
_entity.pdbx_description
1 polymer ?
#
loop_
_entity_poly.entity_id
_entity_poly.type
_entity_poly.pdbx_seq_one_letter_code
_entity_poly.pdbx_strand_id
1 'polypeptide(L)'
;MRISNSFSDGEVQVLEFILQTLLRGGTPTMAVRNKDFVGVYRKVMSMKKRIAEKQAAEAQTSSVGTIAAAPAGETGEAEERARKAG
;
A
#
# COMPACT_ATOMS: atom_id res chain seq x y z
N MET A 1 -26.82 -9.95 8.28
CA MET A 1 -25.52 -9.81 7.57
C MET A 1 -25.73 -8.82 6.43
N ARG A 2 -25.07 -7.65 6.44
CA ARG A 2 -25.24 -6.64 5.40
C ARG A 2 -24.19 -6.90 4.33
N ILE A 3 -24.61 -7.40 3.17
CA ILE A 3 -23.72 -7.63 2.04
C ILE A 3 -23.48 -6.26 1.40
N SER A 4 -22.25 -5.74 1.52
CA SER A 4 -21.84 -4.54 0.80
C SER A 4 -21.75 -4.90 -0.69
N ASN A 5 -22.37 -4.09 -1.55
CA ASN A 5 -22.24 -4.20 -3.02
C ASN A 5 -20.88 -3.65 -3.53
N SER A 6 -19.93 -3.44 -2.62
CA SER A 6 -18.60 -2.89 -2.91
C SER A 6 -17.54 -3.66 -2.14
N PHE A 7 -16.38 -3.85 -2.78
CA PHE A 7 -15.22 -4.48 -2.15
C PHE A 7 -14.59 -3.54 -1.11
N SER A 8 -14.24 -4.11 0.04
CA SER A 8 -13.40 -3.50 1.06
C SER A 8 -11.95 -3.34 0.59
N ASP A 9 -11.17 -2.51 1.28
CA ASP A 9 -9.74 -2.31 0.99
C ASP A 9 -8.96 -3.65 1.04
N GLY A 10 -9.18 -4.45 2.08
CA GLY A 10 -8.56 -5.77 2.20
C GLY A 10 -8.91 -6.71 1.05
N GLU A 11 -10.17 -6.74 0.61
CA GLU A 11 -10.56 -7.56 -0.55
C GLU A 11 -9.88 -7.08 -1.85
N VAL A 12 -9.72 -5.76 -2.03
CA VAL A 12 -8.99 -5.21 -3.19
C VAL A 12 -7.50 -5.57 -3.14
N GLN A 13 -6.87 -5.55 -1.96
CA GLN A 13 -5.48 -5.97 -1.77
C GLN A 13 -5.28 -7.46 -2.09
N VAL A 14 -6.20 -8.32 -1.63
CA VAL A 14 -6.16 -9.75 -1.96
C VAL A 14 -6.31 -9.98 -3.47
N LEU A 15 -7.23 -9.26 -4.12
CA LEU A 15 -7.41 -9.32 -5.57
C LEU A 15 -6.15 -8.87 -6.32
N GLU A 16 -5.51 -7.78 -5.88
CA GLU A 16 -4.25 -7.32 -6.46
C GLU A 16 -3.15 -8.38 -6.33
N PHE A 17 -3.00 -8.98 -5.14
CA PHE A 17 -2.00 -10.02 -4.90
C PHE A 17 -2.20 -11.24 -5.80
N ILE A 18 -3.43 -11.73 -5.95
CA ILE A 18 -3.75 -12.85 -6.85
C ILE A 18 -3.38 -12.49 -8.29
N LEU A 19 -3.77 -11.30 -8.76
CA LEU A 19 -3.49 -10.85 -10.11
C LEU A 19 -1.98 -10.72 -10.37
N GLN A 20 -1.21 -10.15 -9.43
CA GLN A 20 0.25 -10.05 -9.52
C GLN A 20 0.92 -11.44 -9.49
N THR A 21 0.40 -12.37 -8.69
CA THR A 21 0.89 -13.76 -8.64
C THR A 21 0.68 -14.47 -9.98
N LEU A 22 -0.48 -14.28 -10.61
CA LEU A 22 -0.76 -14.81 -11.95
C LEU A 22 0.17 -14.20 -13.01
N LEU A 23 0.55 -12.94 -12.84
CA LEU A 23 1.47 -12.24 -13.72
C LEU A 23 2.92 -12.74 -13.62
N ARG A 24 3.37 -13.23 -12.46
CA ARG A 24 4.79 -13.58 -12.20
C ARG A 24 5.78 -12.50 -12.65
N GLY A 25 5.39 -11.22 -12.58
CA GLY A 25 6.20 -10.09 -13.05
C GLY A 25 6.08 -9.75 -14.55
N GLY A 26 5.25 -10.46 -15.30
CA GLY A 26 4.91 -10.16 -16.70
C GLY A 26 3.78 -9.13 -16.85
N THR A 27 3.41 -8.84 -18.10
CA THR A 27 2.30 -7.94 -18.41
C THR A 27 0.95 -8.67 -18.44
N PRO A 28 -0.19 -7.99 -18.21
CA PRO A 28 -1.52 -8.62 -18.21
C PRO A 28 -1.87 -9.37 -19.49
N THR A 29 -1.30 -8.97 -20.62
CA THR A 29 -1.49 -9.66 -21.91
C THR A 29 -0.74 -11.00 -21.99
N MET A 30 0.26 -11.22 -21.15
CA MET A 30 1.10 -12.42 -21.13
C MET A 30 0.65 -13.48 -20.12
N ALA A 31 -0.05 -13.07 -19.05
CA ALA A 31 -0.28 -13.92 -17.89
C ALA A 31 -1.34 -15.00 -18.06
N VAL A 32 -2.44 -14.70 -18.76
CA VAL A 32 -3.57 -15.61 -18.89
C VAL A 32 -4.13 -15.56 -20.30
N ARG A 33 -4.47 -16.71 -20.89
CA ARG A 33 -5.16 -16.85 -22.19
C ARG A 33 -6.63 -16.38 -22.15
N ASN A 34 -7.02 -15.60 -21.16
CA ASN A 34 -8.37 -15.08 -20.99
C ASN A 34 -8.40 -13.60 -21.36
N LYS A 35 -9.19 -13.26 -22.39
CA LYS A 35 -9.37 -11.90 -22.90
C LYS A 35 -9.83 -10.89 -21.84
N ASP A 36 -10.55 -11.35 -20.83
CA ASP A 36 -11.12 -10.48 -19.79
C ASP A 36 -10.10 -10.13 -18.70
N PHE A 37 -8.97 -10.85 -18.64
CA PHE A 37 -7.96 -10.67 -17.59
C PHE A 37 -7.41 -9.25 -17.54
N VAL A 38 -7.13 -8.66 -18.71
CA VAL A 38 -6.63 -7.27 -18.80
C VAL A 38 -7.66 -6.28 -18.24
N GLY A 39 -8.95 -6.51 -18.50
CA GLY A 39 -10.03 -5.68 -17.98
C GLY A 39 -10.15 -5.78 -16.46
N VAL A 40 -10.10 -7.00 -15.93
CA VAL A 40 -10.13 -7.26 -14.48
C VAL A 40 -8.94 -6.60 -13.79
N TYR A 41 -7.73 -6.76 -14.33
CA TYR A 41 -6.53 -6.13 -13.79
C TYR A 41 -6.67 -4.60 -13.72
N ARG A 42 -7.08 -3.96 -14.82
CA ARG A 42 -7.30 -2.51 -14.86
C ARG A 42 -8.37 -2.05 -13.87
N LYS A 43 -9.44 -2.83 -13.71
CA LYS A 43 -10.52 -2.52 -12.76
C LYS A 43 -10.02 -2.55 -11.32
N VAL A 44 -9.26 -3.58 -10.93
CA VAL A 44 -8.68 -3.68 -9.57
C VAL A 44 -7.71 -2.54 -9.31
N MET A 45 -6.82 -2.23 -10.26
CA MET A 45 -5.89 -1.09 -10.12
C MET A 45 -6.63 0.26 -10.01
N SER A 46 -7.73 0.44 -10.75
CA SER A 46 -8.58 1.64 -10.61
C SER A 46 -9.27 1.70 -9.26
N MET A 47 -9.71 0.57 -8.71
CA MET A 47 -10.32 0.52 -7.37
C MET A 47 -9.31 0.90 -6.30
N LYS A 48 -8.09 0.33 -6.37
CA LYS A 48 -6.98 0.69 -5.49
C LYS A 48 -6.67 2.17 -5.54
N LYS A 49 -6.60 2.76 -6.74
CA LYS A 49 -6.38 4.20 -6.91
C LYS A 49 -7.46 5.04 -6.22
N ARG A 50 -8.73 4.73 -6.41
CA ARG A 50 -9.85 5.45 -5.76
C ARG A 50 -9.81 5.33 -4.24
N ILE A 51 -9.42 4.17 -3.72
CA ILE A 51 -9.25 3.96 -2.27
C ILE A 51 -8.12 4.84 -1.73
N ALA A 52 -6.97 4.87 -2.40
CA ALA A 52 -5.84 5.72 -2.01
C ALA A 52 -6.19 7.22 -2.07
N GLU A 53 -6.90 7.66 -3.11
CA GLU A 53 -7.39 9.04 -3.23
C GLU A 53 -8.36 9.39 -2.10
N LYS A 54 -9.29 8.49 -1.77
CA LYS A 54 -10.22 8.67 -0.65
C LYS A 54 -9.48 8.79 0.70
N GLN A 55 -8.51 7.93 0.95
CA GLN A 55 -7.69 7.97 2.17
C GLN A 55 -6.87 9.28 2.25
N ALA A 56 -6.30 9.74 1.14
CA ALA A 56 -5.58 11.01 1.08
C ALA A 56 -6.49 12.21 1.36
N ALA A 57 -7.72 12.21 0.83
CA ALA A 57 -8.70 13.24 1.12
C ALA A 57 -9.15 13.22 2.60
N GLU A 58 -9.40 12.03 3.16
CA GLU A 58 -9.73 11.87 4.58
C GLU A 58 -8.60 12.39 5.49
N ALA A 59 -7.34 12.08 5.16
CA ALA A 59 -6.16 12.58 5.88
C ALA A 59 -6.04 14.12 5.81
N GLN A 60 -6.37 14.75 4.69
CA GLN A 60 -6.37 16.22 4.57
C GLN A 60 -7.51 16.89 5.35
N THR A 61 -8.65 16.22 5.51
CA THR A 61 -9.80 16.73 6.29
C THR A 61 -9.69 16.46 7.79
N SER A 62 -8.81 15.55 8.21
CA SER A 62 -8.52 15.21 9.60
C SER A 62 -7.69 16.32 10.27
N SER A 63 -8.35 17.39 10.72
CA SER A 63 -7.80 18.46 11.58
C SER A 63 -7.59 18.02 13.03
N VAL A 64 -7.09 16.80 13.25
CA VAL A 64 -6.52 16.37 14.54
C VAL A 64 -5.06 16.03 14.25
N GLY A 65 -4.17 16.98 14.57
CA GLY A 65 -2.75 16.85 14.35
C GLY A 65 -2.19 15.61 15.06
N THR A 66 -1.82 14.59 14.27
CA THR A 66 -0.96 13.52 14.75
C THR A 66 0.47 13.90 14.37
N ILE A 67 1.26 14.20 15.40
CA ILE A 67 2.68 14.51 15.29
C ILE A 67 3.34 13.30 14.62
N ALA A 68 4.16 13.56 13.60
CA ALA A 68 4.97 12.54 12.94
C ALA A 68 5.68 11.67 13.98
N ALA A 69 5.51 10.35 13.90
CA ALA A 69 6.32 9.42 14.68
C ALA A 69 7.79 9.74 14.36
N ALA A 70 8.55 10.11 15.40
CA ALA A 70 9.98 10.31 15.29
C ALA A 70 10.60 9.04 14.65
N PRO A 71 11.54 9.18 13.69
CA PRO A 71 12.25 8.02 13.20
C PRO A 71 12.91 7.33 14.40
N ALA A 72 12.66 6.03 14.53
CA ALA A 72 13.25 5.19 15.56
C ALA A 72 14.75 5.48 15.63
N GLY A 73 15.20 5.85 16.84
CA GLY A 73 16.52 6.40 17.08
C GLY A 73 17.64 5.58 16.43
N GLU A 74 18.50 6.30 15.73
CA GLU A 74 19.90 5.94 15.59
C GLU A 74 20.51 5.87 16.99
N THR A 75 20.44 4.70 17.64
CA THR A 75 21.43 4.34 18.66
C THR A 75 22.68 3.88 17.94
N GLY A 76 23.36 4.84 17.32
CA GLY A 76 24.74 4.73 16.86
C GLY A 76 25.67 5.08 18.00
N GLU A 77 26.34 4.06 18.51
CA GLU A 77 27.43 4.10 19.47
C GLU A 77 28.49 5.15 19.09
N ALA A 78 28.46 6.35 19.70
CA ALA A 78 29.52 7.34 19.44
C ALA A 78 29.72 8.43 20.52
N GLU A 79 29.35 8.18 21.79
CA GLU A 79 29.69 9.12 22.87
C GLU A 79 30.48 8.46 24.02
N GLU A 80 31.38 7.55 23.67
CA GLU A 80 32.47 7.07 24.56
C GLU A 80 33.85 7.48 24.01
N ARG A 81 34.00 8.76 23.63
CA ARG A 81 35.30 9.37 23.32
C ARG A 81 35.56 10.70 24.05
N ALA A 82 34.84 10.96 25.15
CA ALA A 82 35.07 12.15 25.99
C ALA A 82 35.70 11.85 27.37
N ARG A 83 36.15 10.62 27.65
CA ARG A 83 36.84 10.27 28.92
C ARG A 83 38.21 9.59 28.76
N LYS A 84 38.75 9.50 27.54
CA LYS A 84 40.12 9.01 27.27
C LYS A 84 40.88 9.89 26.27
N ALA A 85 40.90 11.17 26.55
CA ALA A 85 42.00 12.07 26.23
C ALA A 85 42.05 13.01 27.46
N GLY A 86 43.02 12.92 28.36
CA GLY A 86 44.45 12.77 28.06
C GLY A 86 44.93 14.12 27.60
#